data_AF-A0A540KU87-F1
#
_entry.id   AF-A0A540KU87-F1
#
_cell.length_a   1.000
_cell.length_b   1.000
_cell.length_c   1.000
_cell.angle_alpha   90.00
_cell.angle_beta   90.00
_cell.angle_gamma   90.00
#
_symmetry.space_group_name_H-M   'P 1'
#
loop_
_entity.id
_entity.type
_entity.pdbx_description
1 polymer ?
#
loop_
_entity_poly.entity_id
_entity_poly.type
_entity_poly.pdbx_seq_one_letter_code
_entity_poly.pdbx_strand_id
1 'polypeptide(L)'
;MSWLRKLEITSPIRFLCLLSSLFVLLALIKLFHNIWWIPTRIQKLMALQGIKGPSYKLVHGNTKEISSMKQESMSRPKSFSHDIVSQVHPHIHSWTKTYAIIASAETMLEKWKSHEGKEIEVFEEFTLLTSEVIARTAFGSNYLEGRNIF
;
A
#
# COMPACT_ATOMS: atom_id res chain seq x y z
N MET A 1 5.59 42.84 53.04
CA MET A 1 4.74 41.64 52.86
C MET A 1 4.14 41.46 51.44
N SER A 2 4.42 42.31 50.44
CA SER A 2 3.92 42.13 49.07
C SER A 2 4.76 41.15 48.22
N TRP A 3 6.06 41.01 48.51
CA TRP A 3 6.98 40.15 47.77
C TRP A 3 6.77 38.65 48.00
N LEU A 4 6.37 38.24 49.22
CA LEU A 4 6.10 36.83 49.55
C LEU A 4 4.88 36.27 48.81
N ARG A 5 3.79 37.04 48.71
CA ARG A 5 2.62 36.66 47.89
C ARG A 5 2.95 36.56 46.40
N LYS A 6 3.90 37.35 45.90
CA LYS A 6 4.33 37.31 44.49
C LYS A 6 5.09 36.02 44.17
N LEU A 7 5.90 35.52 45.10
CA LEU A 7 6.60 34.23 44.99
C LEU A 7 5.63 33.04 45.10
N GLU A 8 4.65 33.11 45.98
CA GLU A 8 3.62 32.06 46.12
C GLU A 8 2.69 31.93 44.92
N ILE A 9 2.35 33.04 44.24
CA ILE A 9 1.46 33.00 43.06
C ILE A 9 2.23 32.66 41.77
N THR A 10 3.49 33.09 41.65
CA THR A 10 4.31 32.79 40.45
C THR A 10 4.81 31.35 40.41
N SER A 11 4.97 30.70 41.56
CA SER A 11 5.35 29.29 41.69
C SER A 11 4.35 28.32 41.00
N PRO A 12 3.04 28.28 41.32
CA PRO A 12 2.08 27.36 40.73
C PRO A 12 1.81 27.63 39.25
N ILE A 13 1.82 28.90 38.82
CA ILE A 13 1.64 29.25 37.40
C ILE A 13 2.78 28.67 36.56
N ARG A 14 4.03 28.75 37.05
CA ARG A 14 5.20 28.16 36.38
C ARG A 14 5.06 26.64 36.26
N PHE A 15 4.62 25.94 37.31
CA PHE A 15 4.38 24.50 37.24
C PHE A 15 3.29 24.13 36.23
N LEU A 16 2.18 24.86 36.18
CA LEU A 16 1.11 24.64 35.20
C LEU A 16 1.60 24.85 33.76
N CYS A 17 2.40 25.89 33.51
CA CYS A 17 3.01 26.12 32.19
C CYS A 17 3.95 25.00 31.78
N LEU A 18 4.77 24.49 32.71
CA LEU A 18 5.69 23.37 32.44
C LEU A 18 4.92 22.08 32.13
N LEU A 19 3.87 21.77 32.89
CA LEU A 19 3.02 20.59 32.63
C LEU A 19 2.30 20.69 31.30
N SER A 20 1.77 21.87 30.96
CA SER A 20 1.14 22.12 29.66
C SER A 20 2.13 21.96 28.50
N SER A 21 3.33 22.53 28.63
CA SER A 21 4.40 22.39 27.64
C SER A 21 4.82 20.93 27.46
N LEU A 22 4.95 20.17 28.55
CA LEU A 22 5.27 18.75 28.51
C LEU A 22 4.18 17.94 27.79
N PHE A 23 2.91 18.22 28.09
CA PHE A 23 1.79 17.55 27.44
C PHE A 23 1.77 17.81 25.92
N VAL A 24 1.98 19.05 25.50
CA VAL A 24 2.08 19.42 24.08
C VAL A 24 3.25 18.69 23.42
N LEU A 25 4.42 18.63 24.05
CA LEU A 25 5.58 17.91 23.54
C LEU A 25 5.27 16.42 23.33
N LEU A 26 4.65 15.77 24.30
CA LEU A 26 4.25 14.36 24.20
C LEU A 26 3.23 14.14 23.06
N ALA A 27 2.27 15.05 22.90
CA ALA A 27 1.31 15.00 21.80
C ALA A 27 2.00 15.11 20.44
N LEU A 28 2.95 16.05 20.28
CA LEU A 28 3.73 16.22 19.04
C LEU A 28 4.56 14.97 18.72
N ILE A 29 5.21 14.36 19.71
CA ILE A 29 5.96 13.10 19.53
C ILE A 29 5.02 11.98 19.08
N LYS A 30 3.85 11.85 19.72
CA LYS A 30 2.86 10.83 19.35
C LYS A 30 2.32 11.04 17.94
N LEU A 31 2.06 12.29 17.55
CA LEU A 31 1.65 12.65 16.19
C LEU A 31 2.73 12.30 15.17
N PHE A 32 3.98 12.68 15.42
CA PHE A 32 5.10 12.34 14.54
C PHE A 32 5.28 10.82 14.39
N HIS A 33 5.23 10.09 15.51
CA HIS A 33 5.35 8.63 15.49
C HIS A 33 4.20 7.98 14.70
N ASN A 34 2.95 8.40 14.91
CA ASN A 34 1.80 7.79 14.25
C ASN A 34 1.71 8.17 12.77
N ILE A 35 1.95 9.44 12.43
CA ILE A 35 1.79 9.96 11.07
C ILE A 35 2.98 9.60 10.18
N TRP A 36 4.20 9.56 10.71
CA TRP A 36 5.41 9.37 9.89
C TRP A 36 6.10 8.03 10.14
N TRP A 37 6.37 7.69 11.40
CA TRP A 37 7.22 6.53 11.73
C TRP A 37 6.55 5.19 11.42
N ILE A 38 5.33 4.97 11.93
CA ILE A 38 4.58 3.73 11.70
C ILE A 38 4.41 3.42 10.21
N PRO A 39 3.89 4.33 9.36
CA PRO A 39 3.68 4.02 7.95
C PRO A 39 4.99 3.77 7.21
N THR A 40 6.03 4.57 7.46
CA THR A 40 7.33 4.37 6.81
C THR A 40 7.96 3.03 7.20
N ARG A 41 7.84 2.63 8.47
CA ARG A 41 8.32 1.34 8.95
C ARG A 41 7.58 0.17 8.28
N ILE A 42 6.24 0.25 8.24
CA ILE A 42 5.39 -0.77 7.60
C ILE A 42 5.71 -0.89 6.11
N GLN A 43 5.88 0.23 5.39
CA GLN A 43 6.22 0.23 3.97
C GLN A 43 7.59 -0.42 3.72
N LYS A 44 8.59 -0.14 4.56
CA LYS A 44 9.91 -0.81 4.49
C LYS A 44 9.79 -2.32 4.74
N LEU A 45 9.04 -2.73 5.77
CA LEU A 45 8.84 -4.15 6.09
C LEU A 45 8.16 -4.90 4.94
N MET A 46 7.12 -4.33 4.33
CA MET A 46 6.47 -4.93 3.16
C MET A 46 7.41 -4.99 1.95
N ALA A 47 8.20 -3.94 1.71
CA ALA A 47 9.17 -3.92 0.62
C ALA A 47 10.26 -5.00 0.76
N LEU A 48 10.70 -5.28 2.00
CA LEU A 48 11.62 -6.38 2.28
C LEU A 48 11.02 -7.76 1.97
N GLN A 49 9.70 -7.89 1.99
CA GLN A 49 8.98 -9.10 1.59
C GLN A 49 8.67 -9.16 0.08
N GLY A 50 9.19 -8.21 -0.71
CA GLY A 50 8.88 -8.10 -2.14
C GLY A 50 7.48 -7.54 -2.42
N ILE A 51 6.72 -7.15 -1.39
CA ILE A 51 5.38 -6.56 -1.52
C ILE A 51 5.56 -5.06 -1.76
N LYS A 52 5.58 -4.68 -3.04
CA LYS A 52 5.64 -3.27 -3.45
C LYS A 52 4.22 -2.72 -3.55
N GLY A 53 3.89 -1.79 -2.65
CA GLY A 53 2.68 -0.99 -2.71
C GLY A 53 2.96 0.43 -3.19
N PRO A 54 1.91 1.23 -3.45
CA PRO A 54 2.08 2.65 -3.73
C PRO A 54 2.73 3.37 -2.54
N SER A 55 3.56 4.37 -2.82
CA SER A 55 4.29 5.08 -1.76
C SER A 55 3.33 5.80 -0.82
N TYR A 56 3.65 5.79 0.49
CA TYR A 56 2.94 6.62 1.45
C TYR A 56 3.08 8.12 1.09
N LYS A 57 1.97 8.86 1.16
CA LYS A 57 1.88 10.31 0.96
C LYS A 57 1.08 10.92 2.12
N LEU A 58 1.60 11.97 2.74
CA LEU A 58 1.01 12.58 3.96
C LEU A 58 -0.30 13.32 3.67
N VAL A 59 -1.23 13.34 4.63
CA VAL A 59 -2.57 13.97 4.63
C VAL A 59 -3.55 13.42 3.60
N HIS A 60 -3.21 13.41 2.31
CA HIS A 60 -4.12 13.05 1.22
C HIS A 60 -3.87 11.66 0.64
N GLY A 61 -2.76 11.00 1.01
CA GLY A 61 -2.43 9.68 0.51
C GLY A 61 -2.47 9.61 -1.02
N ASN A 62 -3.08 8.54 -1.53
CA ASN A 62 -3.24 8.29 -2.96
C ASN A 62 -4.59 8.77 -3.50
N THR A 63 -5.37 9.52 -2.72
CA THR A 63 -6.74 9.93 -3.09
C THR A 63 -6.78 10.74 -4.38
N LYS A 64 -5.81 11.65 -4.59
CA LYS A 64 -5.72 12.44 -5.82
C LYS A 64 -5.49 11.56 -7.05
N GLU A 65 -4.63 10.56 -6.92
CA GLU A 65 -4.28 9.61 -7.97
C GLU A 65 -5.48 8.70 -8.32
N ILE A 66 -6.19 8.22 -7.31
CA ILE A 66 -7.42 7.44 -7.48
C ILE A 66 -8.50 8.28 -8.18
N SER A 67 -8.64 9.55 -7.79
CA SER A 67 -9.59 10.47 -8.41
C SER A 67 -9.28 10.72 -9.89
N SER A 68 -8.00 10.94 -10.23
CA SER A 68 -7.60 11.13 -11.63
C SER A 68 -7.81 9.85 -12.46
N MET A 69 -7.46 8.67 -11.93
CA MET A 69 -7.74 7.39 -12.59
C MET A 69 -9.24 7.18 -12.85
N LYS A 70 -10.08 7.55 -11.88
CA LYS A 70 -11.54 7.46 -12.01
C LYS A 70 -12.06 8.42 -13.09
N GLN A 71 -11.57 9.65 -13.10
CA GLN A 71 -11.95 10.65 -14.10
C GLN A 71 -11.54 10.21 -15.51
N GLU A 72 -10.35 9.65 -15.67
CA GLU A 72 -9.89 9.11 -16.95
C GLU A 72 -10.76 7.95 -17.44
N SER A 73 -11.05 6.98 -16.57
CA SER A 73 -11.96 5.86 -16.89
C SER A 73 -13.36 6.34 -17.30
N MET A 74 -13.92 7.32 -16.59
CA MET A 74 -15.22 7.92 -16.89
C MET A 74 -15.24 8.70 -18.21
N SER A 75 -14.11 9.27 -18.63
CA SER A 75 -14.00 9.98 -19.91
C SER A 75 -14.03 9.04 -21.12
N ARG A 76 -13.70 7.75 -20.92
CA ARG A 76 -13.68 6.77 -21.99
C ARG A 76 -15.10 6.24 -22.26
N PRO A 77 -15.47 6.00 -23.53
CA PRO A 77 -16.76 5.41 -23.87
C PRO A 77 -16.95 4.06 -23.17
N LYS A 78 -18.18 3.80 -22.71
CA LYS A 78 -18.52 2.56 -22.02
C LYS A 78 -18.49 1.40 -23.02
N SER A 79 -17.54 0.50 -22.84
CA SER A 79 -17.42 -0.72 -23.64
C SER A 79 -18.46 -1.74 -23.15
N PHE A 80 -19.13 -2.45 -24.07
CA PHE A 80 -20.01 -3.60 -23.74
C PHE A 80 -19.22 -4.87 -23.36
N SER A 81 -17.92 -4.74 -23.07
CA SER A 81 -17.06 -5.83 -22.64
C SER A 81 -17.43 -6.34 -21.24
N HIS A 82 -17.05 -7.58 -20.94
CA HIS A 82 -17.15 -8.20 -19.62
C HIS A 82 -16.15 -7.62 -18.59
N ASP A 83 -15.22 -6.74 -19.00
CA ASP A 83 -14.28 -6.07 -18.09
C ASP A 83 -14.90 -4.83 -17.42
N ILE A 84 -15.83 -5.07 -16.49
CA ILE A 84 -16.54 -4.03 -15.73
C ILE A 84 -15.66 -3.47 -14.60
N VAL A 85 -14.74 -4.29 -14.10
CA VAL A 85 -13.92 -3.96 -12.91
C VAL A 85 -12.94 -2.84 -13.21
N SER A 86 -12.27 -2.86 -14.36
CA SER A 86 -11.36 -1.78 -14.77
C SER A 86 -12.08 -0.44 -14.94
N GLN A 87 -13.36 -0.46 -15.29
CA GLN A 87 -14.14 0.75 -15.50
C GLN A 87 -14.66 1.36 -14.19
N VAL A 88 -15.21 0.52 -13.29
CA VAL A 88 -15.79 0.97 -12.01
C VAL A 88 -14.70 1.24 -10.96
N HIS A 89 -13.65 0.42 -10.94
CA HIS A 89 -12.55 0.49 -9.98
C HIS A 89 -11.19 0.46 -10.69
N PRO A 90 -10.83 1.49 -11.47
CA PRO A 90 -9.58 1.51 -12.25
C PRO A 90 -8.33 1.39 -11.38
N HIS A 91 -8.36 1.92 -10.15
CA HIS A 91 -7.26 1.80 -9.20
C HIS A 91 -7.02 0.35 -8.74
N ILE A 92 -8.08 -0.44 -8.54
CA ILE A 92 -7.96 -1.86 -8.19
C ILE A 92 -7.35 -2.62 -9.36
N HIS A 93 -7.85 -2.41 -10.58
CA HIS A 93 -7.28 -3.04 -11.77
C HIS A 93 -5.79 -2.70 -11.96
N SER A 94 -5.39 -1.44 -11.75
CA SER A 94 -3.99 -1.02 -11.82
C SER A 94 -3.12 -1.65 -10.73
N TRP A 95 -3.61 -1.72 -9.49
CA TRP A 95 -2.85 -2.30 -8.38
C TRP A 95 -2.76 -3.81 -8.46
N THR A 96 -3.79 -4.48 -8.98
CA THR A 96 -3.75 -5.91 -9.31
C THR A 96 -2.56 -6.25 -10.21
N LYS A 97 -2.32 -5.44 -11.25
CA LYS A 97 -1.14 -5.58 -12.11
C LYS A 97 0.19 -5.32 -11.39
N THR A 98 0.17 -4.51 -10.34
CA THR A 98 1.35 -4.19 -9.53
C THR A 98 1.72 -5.35 -8.60
N TYR A 99 0.71 -6.07 -8.08
CA TYR A 99 0.94 -7.20 -7.18
C TYR A 99 1.24 -8.47 -7.96
N ALA A 100 2.50 -8.91 -7.89
CA ALA A 100 3.01 -10.08 -8.59
C ALA A 100 2.14 -11.35 -8.42
N ILE A 101 1.58 -11.59 -7.23
CA ILE A 101 0.70 -12.73 -6.96
C ILE A 101 -0.57 -12.67 -7.80
N ILE A 102 -1.23 -11.52 -7.84
CA ILE A 102 -2.51 -11.38 -8.55
C ILE A 102 -2.25 -11.44 -10.06
N ALA A 103 -1.20 -10.78 -10.53
CA ALA A 103 -0.81 -10.83 -11.94
C ALA A 103 -0.40 -12.25 -12.39
N SER A 104 0.21 -13.07 -11.51
CA SER A 104 0.55 -14.48 -11.81
C SER A 104 -0.70 -15.37 -11.79
N ALA A 105 -1.64 -15.12 -10.88
CA ALA A 105 -2.91 -15.82 -10.83
C ALA A 105 -3.79 -15.50 -12.06
N GLU A 106 -3.81 -14.25 -12.52
CA GLU A 106 -4.48 -13.84 -13.76
C GLU A 106 -3.94 -14.61 -14.96
N THR A 107 -2.60 -14.71 -15.12
CA THR A 107 -2.02 -15.49 -16.23
C THR A 107 -2.39 -16.97 -16.19
N MET A 108 -2.48 -17.56 -15.00
CA MET A 108 -2.94 -18.94 -14.82
C MET A 108 -4.42 -19.09 -15.23
N LEU A 109 -5.29 -18.18 -14.79
CA LEU A 109 -6.72 -18.20 -15.13
C LEU A 109 -6.97 -18.01 -16.63
N GLU A 110 -6.21 -17.13 -17.29
CA GLU A 110 -6.30 -16.97 -18.76
C GLU A 110 -5.87 -18.23 -19.50
N LYS A 111 -4.81 -18.92 -19.03
CA LYS A 111 -4.41 -20.23 -19.57
C LYS A 111 -5.52 -21.27 -19.40
N TRP A 112 -6.20 -21.28 -18.26
CA TRP A 112 -7.30 -22.22 -17.99
C TRP A 112 -8.54 -21.92 -18.83
N LYS A 113 -8.86 -20.65 -19.10
CA LYS A 113 -9.95 -20.30 -20.03
C LYS A 113 -9.73 -20.86 -21.43
N SER A 114 -8.47 -20.98 -21.85
CA SER A 114 -8.10 -21.57 -23.14
C SER A 114 -8.12 -23.11 -23.14
N HIS A 115 -8.24 -23.75 -21.97
CA HIS A 115 -8.46 -25.20 -21.87
C HIS A 115 -9.95 -25.49 -22.04
N GLU A 116 -10.35 -25.90 -23.25
CA GLU A 116 -11.71 -26.30 -23.62
C GLU A 116 -12.16 -27.61 -22.94
N GLY A 117 -12.26 -27.63 -21.61
CA GLY A 117 -12.77 -28.77 -20.84
C GLY A 117 -11.82 -29.96 -20.73
N LYS A 118 -10.53 -29.79 -21.06
CA LYS A 118 -9.49 -30.79 -20.81
C LYS A 118 -9.17 -30.86 -19.31
N GLU A 119 -8.92 -32.06 -18.79
CA GLU A 119 -8.44 -32.24 -17.41
C GLU A 119 -7.12 -31.49 -17.22
N ILE A 120 -6.99 -30.84 -16.07
CA ILE A 120 -5.82 -30.04 -15.70
C ILE A 120 -5.18 -30.67 -14.47
N GLU A 121 -3.87 -30.93 -14.54
CA GLU A 121 -3.10 -31.34 -13.37
C GLU A 121 -2.87 -30.14 -12.44
N VAL A 122 -3.66 -30.07 -11.38
CA VAL A 122 -3.65 -28.95 -10.44
C VAL A 122 -2.26 -28.74 -9.82
N PHE A 123 -1.52 -29.80 -9.53
CA PHE A 123 -0.22 -29.70 -8.90
C PHE A 123 0.82 -28.96 -9.76
N GLU A 124 0.86 -29.23 -11.07
CA GLU A 124 1.76 -28.55 -12.00
C GLU A 124 1.40 -27.06 -12.14
N GLU A 125 0.11 -26.73 -12.22
CA GLU A 125 -0.34 -25.35 -12.33
C GLU A 125 -0.01 -24.53 -11.08
N PHE A 126 -0.16 -25.10 -9.89
CA PHE A 126 0.25 -24.43 -8.64
C PHE A 126 1.77 -24.28 -8.54
N THR A 127 2.53 -25.24 -9.06
CA THR A 127 4.00 -25.16 -9.13
C THR A 127 4.43 -24.04 -10.08
N LEU A 128 3.80 -23.93 -11.24
CA LEU A 128 4.04 -22.86 -12.20
C LEU A 128 3.64 -21.50 -11.63
N LEU A 129 2.48 -21.39 -10.99
CA LEU A 129 2.03 -20.18 -10.31
C LEU A 129 3.04 -19.74 -9.24
N THR A 130 3.50 -20.65 -8.39
CA THR A 130 4.48 -20.34 -7.35
C THR A 130 5.80 -19.86 -7.95
N SER A 131 6.24 -20.49 -9.03
CA SER A 131 7.46 -20.11 -9.76
C SER A 131 7.35 -18.71 -10.38
N GLU A 132 6.19 -18.39 -10.97
CA GLU A 132 5.91 -17.08 -11.55
C GLU A 132 5.85 -15.98 -10.47
N VAL A 133 5.25 -16.28 -9.31
CA VAL A 133 5.24 -15.38 -8.16
C VAL A 133 6.64 -15.10 -7.66
N ILE A 134 7.46 -16.13 -7.46
CA ILE A 134 8.85 -15.97 -7.01
C ILE A 134 9.66 -15.19 -8.05
N ALA A 135 9.55 -15.52 -9.34
CA ALA A 135 10.25 -14.82 -10.41
C ALA A 135 9.98 -13.30 -10.38
N ARG A 136 8.70 -12.93 -10.31
CA ARG A 136 8.27 -11.53 -10.33
C ARG A 136 8.59 -10.80 -9.03
N THR A 137 8.53 -11.46 -7.88
CA THR A 137 8.78 -10.83 -6.58
C THR A 137 10.27 -10.73 -6.24
N ALA A 138 11.05 -11.79 -6.47
CA ALA A 138 12.46 -11.86 -6.12
C ALA A 138 13.37 -11.23 -7.19
N PHE A 139 13.04 -11.44 -8.47
CA PHE A 139 13.91 -11.04 -9.59
C PHE A 139 13.32 -9.92 -10.45
N GLY A 140 12.03 -9.60 -10.30
CA GLY A 140 11.37 -8.58 -11.12
C GLY A 140 11.19 -9.00 -12.59
N SER A 141 11.38 -10.28 -12.91
CA SER A 141 11.21 -10.88 -14.23
C SER A 141 10.08 -11.91 -14.21
N ASN A 142 9.69 -12.43 -15.37
CA ASN A 142 8.80 -13.59 -15.42
C ASN A 142 9.60 -14.90 -15.30
N TYR A 143 8.93 -16.02 -15.01
CA TYR A 143 9.61 -17.30 -14.77
C TYR A 143 10.32 -17.83 -16.02
N LEU A 144 9.72 -17.68 -17.21
CA LEU A 144 10.30 -18.15 -18.47
C LEU A 144 11.59 -17.42 -18.81
N GLU A 145 11.63 -16.11 -18.57
CA GLU A 145 12.83 -15.28 -18.71
C GLU A 145 13.90 -15.71 -17.70
N GLY A 146 13.52 -15.94 -16.44
CA GLY A 146 14.44 -16.43 -15.42
C GLY A 146 15.08 -17.77 -15.78
N ARG A 147 14.31 -18.71 -16.35
CA ARG A 147 14.80 -20.02 -16.82
C ARG A 147 15.81 -19.92 -17.97
N ASN A 148 15.76 -18.85 -18.76
CA ASN A 148 16.71 -18.63 -19.85
C ASN A 148 18.02 -17.96 -19.38
N ILE A 149 18.02 -17.33 -18.21
CA ILE A 149 19.15 -16.56 -17.67
C ILE A 149 19.96 -17.36 -16.63
N PHE A 150 19.29 -18.18 -15.81
CA PHE A 150 19.89 -18.94 -14.69
C PHE A 150 19.73 -20.45 -14.90
#